data_AF-A0A847HQ07-F1
#
_entry.id   AF-A0A847HQ07-F1
#
_cell.length_a   1.000
_cell.length_b   1.000
_cell.length_c   1.000
_cell.angle_alpha   90.00
_cell.angle_beta   90.00
_cell.angle_gamma   90.00
#
_symmetry.space_group_name_H-M   'P 1'
#
loop_
_entity.id
_entity.type
_entity.pdbx_description
1 polymer ?
#
loop_
_entity_poly.entity_id
_entity_poly.type
_entity_poly.pdbx_seq_one_letter_code
_entity_poly.pdbx_strand_id
1 'polypeptide(L)'
;MAIGPVNNPYLQQILFQNLSSSTIQPNQLKDSTQLLNAAMNAKNSTASISAAGSKINNVSQTIRSSGDMQAFEGFQTAMQRASTAADPLQLTRFVNSASYAANNDAAALNSAFAGLARTMGQNDNALVDGFNKAFTATVEQTGTTGLKTFNQGLASVEKADYSNSSVSLGDNLKQYFATVNQAVTSGKSEEESRSNLQRLAKGIEISEKADDIYKFFNEFTGPDPEKDFA
;
A
#
# COMPACT_ATOMS: atom_id res chain seq x y z
N MET A 1 -34.65 -5.47 -9.73
CA MET A 1 -34.93 -4.89 -8.40
C MET A 1 -34.67 -3.41 -8.47
N ALA A 2 -35.71 -2.58 -8.31
CA ALA A 2 -35.59 -1.13 -8.29
C ALA A 2 -34.88 -0.69 -7.01
N ILE A 3 -33.86 0.15 -7.15
CA ILE A 3 -33.22 0.82 -6.01
C ILE A 3 -34.29 1.75 -5.42
N GLY A 4 -34.73 1.47 -4.19
CA GLY A 4 -35.70 2.33 -3.50
C GLY A 4 -35.18 3.77 -3.37
N PRO A 5 -36.08 4.77 -3.33
CA PRO A 5 -35.65 6.16 -3.25
C PRO A 5 -34.82 6.40 -1.99
N VAL A 6 -33.64 6.98 -2.17
CA VAL A 6 -32.75 7.40 -1.08
C VAL A 6 -33.43 8.58 -0.37
N ASN A 7 -34.23 8.33 0.65
CA ASN A 7 -35.00 9.34 1.38
C ASN A 7 -34.16 10.19 2.36
N ASN A 8 -32.89 10.45 2.03
CA ASN A 8 -32.06 11.38 2.80
C ASN A 8 -31.71 12.59 1.90
N PRO A 9 -32.41 13.72 2.06
CA PRO A 9 -32.25 14.88 1.18
C PRO A 9 -30.85 15.49 1.21
N TYR A 10 -30.08 15.29 2.30
CA TYR A 10 -28.69 15.76 2.39
C TYR A 10 -27.71 14.89 1.61
N LEU A 11 -27.92 13.57 1.62
CA LEU A 11 -27.17 12.64 0.77
C LEU A 11 -27.47 12.85 -0.72
N GLN A 12 -28.74 13.12 -1.05
CA GLN A 12 -29.11 13.51 -2.42
C GLN A 12 -28.40 14.78 -2.84
N GLN A 13 -28.36 15.81 -1.98
CA GLN A 13 -27.75 17.10 -2.33
C GLN A 13 -26.23 16.99 -2.56
N ILE A 14 -25.52 16.19 -1.76
CA ILE A 14 -24.07 15.95 -1.94
C ILE A 14 -23.78 15.11 -3.18
N LEU A 15 -24.62 14.10 -3.46
CA LEU A 15 -24.52 13.33 -4.69
C LEU A 15 -24.76 14.25 -5.89
N PHE A 16 -25.85 15.03 -5.91
CA PHE A 16 -26.17 15.90 -7.05
C PHE A 16 -25.22 17.10 -7.24
N GLN A 17 -24.56 17.60 -6.19
CA GLN A 17 -23.55 18.66 -6.33
C GLN A 17 -22.23 18.18 -6.94
N ASN A 18 -21.87 16.90 -6.78
CA ASN A 18 -20.63 16.34 -7.33
C ASN A 18 -20.82 15.64 -8.69
N LEU A 19 -22.07 15.48 -9.14
CA LEU A 19 -22.38 14.97 -10.47
C LEU A 19 -22.50 16.16 -11.43
N SER A 20 -21.38 16.81 -11.75
CA SER A 20 -21.37 17.78 -12.85
C SER A 20 -21.70 17.04 -14.16
N SER A 21 -22.81 17.40 -14.76
CA SER A 21 -23.40 16.76 -15.93
C SER A 21 -22.44 16.68 -17.12
N SER A 22 -21.96 15.48 -17.44
CA SER A 22 -22.02 14.85 -18.78
C SER A 22 -21.30 13.49 -18.76
N THR A 23 -22.08 12.42 -18.91
CA THR A 23 -21.65 11.01 -19.10
C THR A 23 -20.76 10.40 -18.01
N ILE A 24 -21.38 10.04 -16.89
CA ILE A 24 -20.78 9.11 -15.93
C ILE A 24 -20.84 7.71 -16.54
N GLN A 25 -19.69 7.15 -16.87
CA GLN A 25 -19.63 5.76 -17.32
C GLN A 25 -19.90 4.82 -16.13
N PRO A 26 -20.60 3.67 -16.32
CA PRO A 26 -20.94 2.73 -15.24
C PRO A 26 -19.75 2.32 -14.36
N ASN A 27 -18.54 2.34 -14.91
CA ASN A 27 -17.30 1.99 -14.22
C ASN A 27 -16.86 3.06 -13.19
N GLN A 28 -17.26 4.31 -13.36
CA GLN A 28 -17.00 5.40 -12.39
C GLN A 28 -17.92 5.32 -11.16
N LEU A 29 -19.11 4.72 -11.29
CA LEU A 29 -20.02 4.48 -10.16
C LEU A 29 -19.52 3.37 -9.23
N LYS A 30 -18.68 2.46 -9.72
CA LYS A 30 -18.04 1.41 -8.92
C LYS A 30 -17.01 2.00 -7.94
N ASP A 31 -16.21 2.96 -8.39
CA ASP A 31 -15.29 3.72 -7.53
C ASP A 31 -16.05 4.59 -6.54
N SER A 32 -17.16 5.19 -6.99
CA SER A 32 -18.04 6.02 -6.16
C SER A 32 -18.68 5.23 -5.01
N THR A 33 -19.08 3.98 -5.25
CA THR A 33 -19.70 3.11 -4.23
C THR A 33 -18.68 2.52 -3.27
N GLN A 34 -17.43 2.31 -3.69
CA GLN A 34 -16.33 1.98 -2.79
C GLN A 34 -15.93 3.18 -1.92
N LEU A 35 -15.93 4.40 -2.48
CA LEU A 35 -15.81 5.66 -1.74
C LEU A 35 -16.97 5.86 -0.75
N LEU A 36 -18.18 5.52 -1.15
CA LEU A 36 -19.37 5.58 -0.29
C LEU A 36 -19.30 4.54 0.84
N ASN A 37 -18.81 3.33 0.57
CA ASN A 37 -18.58 2.30 1.60
C ASN A 37 -17.47 2.69 2.58
N ALA A 38 -16.37 3.28 2.09
CA ALA A 38 -15.34 3.86 2.93
C ALA A 38 -15.88 5.04 3.78
N ALA A 39 -16.79 5.84 3.21
CA ALA A 39 -17.48 6.92 3.91
C ALA A 39 -18.51 6.44 4.95
N MET A 40 -19.20 5.32 4.71
CA MET A 40 -20.15 4.73 5.67
C MET A 40 -19.44 4.07 6.87
N ASN A 41 -18.25 3.51 6.67
CA ASN A 41 -17.43 2.96 7.75
C ASN A 41 -16.73 4.06 8.58
N ALA A 42 -16.52 5.25 8.01
CA ALA A 42 -15.92 6.41 8.67
C ALA A 42 -16.97 7.30 9.39
N LYS A 43 -17.80 6.70 10.25
CA LYS A 43 -18.97 7.33 10.91
C LYS A 43 -18.64 8.38 11.99
N ASN A 44 -17.60 9.20 11.83
CA ASN A 44 -17.31 10.37 12.68
C ASN A 44 -16.55 11.47 11.92
N SER A 45 -17.23 12.60 11.68
CA SER A 45 -16.74 13.90 11.19
C SER A 45 -16.70 14.15 9.67
N THR A 46 -17.58 15.02 9.21
CA THR A 46 -17.72 15.50 7.82
C THR A 46 -16.49 16.24 7.27
N ALA A 47 -15.55 16.66 8.13
CA ALA A 47 -14.30 17.33 7.74
C ALA A 47 -13.20 16.35 7.30
N SER A 48 -13.23 15.09 7.75
CA SER A 48 -12.25 14.08 7.35
C SER A 48 -12.55 13.46 5.97
N ILE A 49 -13.82 13.50 5.55
CA ILE A 49 -14.29 12.95 4.25
C ILE A 49 -13.75 13.77 3.07
N SER A 50 -13.80 15.10 3.12
CA SER A 50 -13.28 15.96 2.04
C SER A 50 -11.75 15.95 1.98
N ALA A 51 -11.09 15.84 3.13
CA ALA A 51 -9.63 15.74 3.23
C ALA A 51 -9.09 14.40 2.70
N ALA A 52 -9.74 13.27 3.02
CA ALA A 52 -9.36 11.97 2.47
C ALA A 52 -9.64 11.90 0.96
N GLY A 53 -10.79 12.40 0.51
CA GLY A 53 -11.14 12.45 -0.92
C GLY A 53 -10.17 13.30 -1.75
N SER A 54 -9.80 14.49 -1.27
CA SER A 54 -8.81 15.34 -1.95
C SER A 54 -7.41 14.70 -2.00
N LYS A 55 -6.98 14.03 -0.93
CA LYS A 55 -5.71 13.27 -0.90
C LYS A 55 -5.70 12.10 -1.89
N ILE A 56 -6.77 11.30 -1.93
CA ILE A 56 -6.90 10.20 -2.90
C ILE A 56 -6.88 10.72 -4.33
N ASN A 57 -7.59 11.82 -4.59
CA ASN A 57 -7.59 12.46 -5.91
C ASN A 57 -6.20 12.96 -6.30
N ASN A 58 -5.47 13.60 -5.38
CA ASN A 58 -4.10 14.06 -5.61
C ASN A 58 -3.16 12.89 -5.95
N VAL A 59 -3.18 11.81 -5.16
CA VAL A 59 -2.39 10.59 -5.45
C VAL A 59 -2.74 10.04 -6.83
N SER A 60 -4.03 9.90 -7.12
CA SER A 60 -4.52 9.38 -8.40
C SER A 60 -4.15 10.28 -9.58
N GLN A 61 -4.15 11.60 -9.40
CA GLN A 61 -3.71 12.56 -10.42
C GLN A 61 -2.21 12.50 -10.63
N THR A 62 -1.43 12.39 -9.56
CA THR A 62 0.03 12.28 -9.61
C THR A 62 0.46 11.04 -10.39
N ILE A 63 -0.10 9.88 -10.07
CA ILE A 63 0.19 8.61 -10.77
C ILE A 63 -0.25 8.66 -12.24
N ARG A 64 -1.43 9.23 -12.52
CA ARG A 64 -1.90 9.34 -13.92
C ARG A 64 -1.06 10.32 -14.74
N SER A 65 -0.57 11.39 -14.13
CA SER A 65 0.24 12.41 -14.81
C SER A 65 1.61 11.86 -15.25
N SER A 66 2.12 10.82 -14.59
CA SER A 66 3.34 10.13 -15.05
C SER A 66 3.09 9.08 -16.14
N GLY A 67 1.84 8.79 -16.49
CA GLY A 67 1.49 7.82 -17.52
C GLY A 67 1.68 6.35 -17.11
N ASP A 68 1.92 6.07 -15.83
CA ASP A 68 2.20 4.71 -15.35
C ASP A 68 0.90 3.99 -14.97
N MET A 69 0.31 3.29 -15.94
CA MET A 69 -0.94 2.54 -15.73
C MET A 69 -0.77 1.40 -14.72
N GLN A 70 0.41 0.78 -14.63
CA GLN A 70 0.67 -0.28 -13.66
C GLN A 70 0.67 0.27 -12.23
N ALA A 71 1.31 1.42 -12.01
CA ALA A 71 1.25 2.09 -10.72
C ALA A 71 -0.19 2.45 -10.32
N PHE A 72 -1.04 2.83 -11.27
CA PHE A 72 -2.43 3.13 -10.99
C PHE A 72 -3.22 1.89 -10.55
N GLU A 73 -3.05 0.76 -11.24
CA GLU A 73 -3.66 -0.53 -10.86
C GLU A 73 -3.20 -0.97 -9.47
N GLY A 74 -1.90 -0.91 -9.19
CA GLY A 74 -1.35 -1.23 -7.87
C GLY A 74 -1.92 -0.35 -6.76
N PHE A 75 -2.05 0.96 -7.01
CA PHE A 75 -2.66 1.88 -6.05
C PHE A 75 -4.13 1.55 -5.79
N GLN A 76 -4.92 1.24 -6.83
CA GLN A 76 -6.31 0.86 -6.67
C GLN A 76 -6.48 -0.40 -5.82
N THR A 77 -5.67 -1.43 -6.06
CA THR A 77 -5.75 -2.67 -5.27
C THR A 77 -5.29 -2.47 -3.83
N ALA A 78 -4.21 -1.72 -3.61
CA ALA A 78 -3.76 -1.33 -2.28
C ALA A 78 -4.86 -0.60 -1.49
N MET A 79 -5.54 0.35 -2.13
CA MET A 79 -6.65 1.12 -1.56
C MET A 79 -7.88 0.24 -1.25
N GLN A 80 -8.27 -0.66 -2.16
CA GLN A 80 -9.38 -1.58 -1.93
C GLN A 80 -9.07 -2.53 -0.76
N ARG A 81 -7.83 -2.98 -0.63
CA ARG A 81 -7.44 -3.83 0.49
C ARG A 81 -7.44 -3.06 1.80
N ALA A 82 -6.92 -1.84 1.81
CA ALA A 82 -6.89 -1.01 3.01
C ALA A 82 -8.30 -0.64 3.52
N SER A 83 -9.29 -0.49 2.63
CA SER A 83 -10.67 -0.18 3.02
C SER A 83 -11.45 -1.38 3.59
N THR A 84 -10.94 -2.59 3.39
CA THR A 84 -11.53 -3.86 3.88
C THR A 84 -10.69 -4.52 4.96
N ALA A 85 -9.66 -3.83 5.44
CA ALA A 85 -8.78 -4.35 6.46
C ALA A 85 -9.43 -4.37 7.85
N ALA A 86 -8.93 -5.24 8.72
CA ALA A 86 -9.39 -5.33 10.10
C ALA A 86 -8.94 -4.13 10.96
N ASP A 87 -7.80 -3.49 10.61
CA ASP A 87 -7.33 -2.28 11.28
C ASP A 87 -8.09 -1.05 10.75
N PRO A 88 -8.94 -0.40 11.58
CA PRO A 88 -9.76 0.73 11.16
C PRO A 88 -8.94 1.97 10.79
N LEU A 89 -7.67 2.06 11.19
CA LEU A 89 -6.80 3.20 10.86
C LEU A 89 -5.94 2.96 9.60
N GLN A 90 -5.90 1.74 9.07
CA GLN A 90 -5.01 1.37 7.97
C GLN A 90 -5.29 2.19 6.71
N LEU A 91 -6.56 2.37 6.33
CA LEU A 91 -6.92 3.20 5.17
C LEU A 91 -6.45 4.65 5.35
N THR A 92 -6.67 5.23 6.52
CA THR A 92 -6.29 6.62 6.80
C THR A 92 -4.78 6.81 6.75
N ARG A 93 -4.00 5.93 7.39
CA ARG A 93 -2.54 5.98 7.40
C ARG A 93 -1.96 5.75 6.01
N PHE A 94 -2.53 4.80 5.26
CA PHE A 94 -2.15 4.52 3.88
C PHE A 94 -2.38 5.75 2.98
N VAL A 95 -3.57 6.35 3.00
CA VAL A 95 -3.89 7.53 2.18
C VAL A 95 -3.02 8.72 2.55
N ASN A 96 -2.75 8.94 3.84
CA ASN A 96 -1.85 10.00 4.29
C ASN A 96 -0.42 9.79 3.80
N SER A 97 0.10 8.57 3.92
CA SER A 97 1.45 8.20 3.47
C SER A 97 1.59 8.32 1.96
N ALA A 98 0.63 7.79 1.20
CA ALA A 98 0.60 7.89 -0.25
C ALA A 98 0.51 9.35 -0.70
N SER A 99 -0.31 10.18 -0.05
CA SER A 99 -0.40 11.61 -0.38
C SER A 99 0.85 12.39 -0.01
N TYR A 100 1.52 12.04 1.09
CA TYR A 100 2.81 12.62 1.44
C TYR A 100 3.86 12.29 0.38
N ALA A 101 3.95 11.03 -0.04
CA ALA A 101 4.86 10.60 -1.09
C ALA A 101 4.51 11.23 -2.45
N ALA A 102 3.23 11.39 -2.80
CA ALA A 102 2.81 12.08 -4.03
C ALA A 102 3.33 13.52 -4.10
N ASN A 103 3.30 14.24 -2.96
CA ASN A 103 3.73 15.64 -2.89
C ASN A 103 5.25 15.82 -2.86
N ASN A 104 6.01 14.79 -2.45
CA ASN A 104 7.44 14.93 -2.17
C ASN A 104 8.34 14.10 -3.10
N ASP A 105 7.87 12.94 -3.57
CA ASP A 105 8.61 12.06 -4.50
C ASP A 105 7.63 11.15 -5.28
N ALA A 106 7.04 11.73 -6.34
CA ALA A 106 6.10 11.01 -7.21
C ALA A 106 6.73 9.78 -7.89
N ALA A 107 8.02 9.83 -8.20
CA ALA A 107 8.71 8.71 -8.84
C ALA A 107 8.85 7.51 -7.89
N ALA A 108 9.21 7.75 -6.62
CA ALA A 108 9.27 6.71 -5.61
C ALA A 108 7.88 6.12 -5.30
N LEU A 109 6.84 6.96 -5.27
CA LEU A 109 5.44 6.53 -5.14
C LEU A 109 5.05 5.58 -6.28
N ASN A 110 5.26 6.01 -7.53
CA ASN A 110 4.90 5.24 -8.70
C ASN A 110 5.63 3.90 -8.73
N SER A 111 6.94 3.91 -8.43
CA SER A 111 7.75 2.69 -8.40
C SER A 111 7.22 1.67 -7.40
N ALA A 112 6.76 2.12 -6.22
CA ALA A 112 6.21 1.24 -5.20
C ALA A 112 4.93 0.56 -5.68
N PHE A 113 4.00 1.32 -6.25
CA PHE A 113 2.72 0.76 -6.72
C PHE A 113 2.87 -0.03 -8.02
N ALA A 114 3.76 0.35 -8.92
CA ALA A 114 4.07 -0.45 -10.11
C ALA A 114 4.73 -1.77 -9.73
N GLY A 115 5.62 -1.77 -8.73
CA GLY A 115 6.15 -2.98 -8.10
C GLY A 115 5.03 -3.86 -7.58
N LEU A 116 4.15 -3.32 -6.71
CA LEU A 116 3.00 -4.07 -6.22
C LEU A 116 2.21 -4.68 -7.38
N ALA A 117 1.79 -3.89 -8.37
CA ALA A 117 0.99 -4.35 -9.50
C ALA A 117 1.62 -5.54 -10.25
N ARG A 118 2.94 -5.48 -10.51
CA ARG A 118 3.68 -6.58 -11.16
C ARG A 118 3.67 -7.87 -10.32
N THR A 119 3.61 -7.74 -9.01
CA THR A 119 3.55 -8.90 -8.10
C THR A 119 2.14 -9.50 -7.90
N MET A 120 1.07 -8.78 -8.28
CA MET A 120 -0.33 -9.21 -8.09
C MET A 120 -0.84 -10.22 -9.11
N GLY A 121 0.01 -10.83 -9.94
CA GLY A 121 -0.34 -11.98 -10.78
C GLY A 121 -0.91 -13.17 -9.98
N GLN A 122 -0.86 -13.09 -8.66
CA GLN A 122 -1.51 -13.97 -7.68
C GLN A 122 -2.39 -13.05 -6.80
N ASN A 123 -3.73 -13.14 -6.88
CA ASN A 123 -4.69 -12.33 -6.11
C ASN A 123 -4.63 -12.63 -4.59
N ASP A 124 -3.53 -12.23 -3.94
CA ASP A 124 -3.22 -12.57 -2.56
C ASP A 124 -3.48 -11.38 -1.62
N ASN A 125 -4.58 -11.47 -0.88
CA ASN A 125 -4.99 -10.45 0.08
C ASN A 125 -3.98 -10.25 1.23
N ALA A 126 -3.20 -11.28 1.60
CA ALA A 126 -2.19 -11.18 2.64
C ALA A 126 -0.96 -10.44 2.14
N LEU A 127 -0.57 -10.65 0.88
CA LEU A 127 0.51 -9.91 0.22
C LEU A 127 0.19 -8.40 0.17
N VAL A 128 -1.01 -8.03 -0.29
CA VAL A 128 -1.41 -6.61 -0.38
C VAL A 128 -1.52 -5.96 1.01
N ASP A 129 -2.01 -6.70 2.01
CA ASP A 129 -2.04 -6.20 3.39
C ASP A 129 -0.62 -5.98 3.95
N GLY A 130 0.29 -6.91 3.71
CA GLY A 130 1.71 -6.79 4.04
C GLY A 130 2.35 -5.57 3.38
N PHE A 131 2.13 -5.39 2.06
CA PHE A 131 2.59 -4.21 1.33
C PHE A 131 2.05 -2.93 1.97
N ASN A 132 0.75 -2.84 2.24
CA ASN A 132 0.14 -1.63 2.80
C ASN A 132 0.77 -1.27 4.15
N LYS A 133 1.04 -2.25 5.01
CA LYS A 133 1.70 -2.06 6.30
C LYS A 133 3.15 -1.60 6.12
N ALA A 134 3.92 -2.31 5.30
CA ALA A 134 5.32 -2.01 5.03
C ALA A 134 5.52 -0.62 4.40
N PHE A 135 4.72 -0.29 3.39
CA PHE A 135 4.73 1.01 2.71
C PHE A 135 4.41 2.14 3.70
N THR A 136 3.31 2.01 4.45
CA THR A 136 2.88 3.01 5.42
C THR A 136 3.93 3.21 6.51
N ALA A 137 4.43 2.13 7.10
CA ALA A 137 5.45 2.19 8.14
C ALA A 137 6.74 2.84 7.63
N THR A 138 7.17 2.51 6.41
CA THR A 138 8.36 3.12 5.78
C THR A 138 8.18 4.63 5.64
N VAL A 139 7.07 5.08 5.05
CA VAL A 139 6.83 6.51 4.83
C VAL A 139 6.72 7.28 6.16
N GLU A 140 6.04 6.72 7.15
CA GLU A 140 5.88 7.36 8.46
C GLU A 140 7.19 7.43 9.27
N GLN A 141 8.05 6.41 9.18
CA GLN A 141 9.27 6.32 9.99
C GLN A 141 10.50 6.90 9.30
N THR A 142 10.52 6.99 7.96
CA THR A 142 11.73 7.33 7.19
C THR A 142 11.50 8.33 6.06
N GLY A 143 10.25 8.77 5.86
CA GLY A 143 9.85 9.65 4.77
C GLY A 143 10.03 9.02 3.37
N THR A 144 10.14 9.87 2.34
CA THR A 144 10.32 9.41 0.95
C THR A 144 11.72 8.84 0.69
N THR A 145 12.71 9.17 1.53
CA THR A 145 14.07 8.64 1.40
C THR A 145 14.12 7.14 1.63
N GLY A 146 13.42 6.62 2.65
CA GLY A 146 13.35 5.18 2.85
C GLY A 146 12.52 4.47 1.78
N LEU A 147 11.55 5.16 1.17
CA LEU A 147 10.74 4.58 0.09
C LEU A 147 11.61 4.17 -1.12
N LYS A 148 12.68 4.90 -1.42
CA LYS A 148 13.66 4.49 -2.46
C LYS A 148 14.33 3.16 -2.13
N THR A 149 14.74 2.99 -0.88
CA THR A 149 15.39 1.76 -0.40
C THR A 149 14.39 0.60 -0.38
N PHE A 150 13.15 0.86 0.04
CA PHE A 150 12.05 -0.09 -0.06
C PHE A 150 11.80 -0.57 -1.50
N ASN A 151 11.81 0.35 -2.47
CA ASN A 151 11.61 -0.02 -3.88
C ASN A 151 12.77 -0.85 -4.44
N GLN A 152 14.00 -0.57 -4.01
CA GLN A 152 15.18 -1.35 -4.39
C GLN A 152 15.10 -2.78 -3.83
N GLY A 153 14.74 -2.94 -2.56
CA GLY A 153 14.54 -4.26 -1.94
C GLY A 153 13.45 -5.06 -2.66
N LEU A 154 12.29 -4.42 -2.91
CA LEU A 154 11.19 -5.03 -3.66
C LEU A 154 11.65 -5.51 -5.05
N ALA A 155 12.30 -4.65 -5.81
CA ALA A 155 12.78 -4.97 -7.15
C ALA A 155 13.85 -6.08 -7.15
N SER A 156 14.64 -6.20 -6.08
CA SER A 156 15.65 -7.26 -5.95
C SER A 156 14.99 -8.61 -5.69
N VAL A 157 13.96 -8.66 -4.83
CA VAL A 157 13.16 -9.86 -4.62
C VAL A 157 12.46 -10.28 -5.91
N GLU A 158 11.88 -9.34 -6.67
CA GLU A 158 11.24 -9.62 -7.96
C GLU A 158 12.18 -10.24 -9.01
N LYS A 159 13.47 -9.92 -8.95
CA LYS A 159 14.50 -10.35 -9.91
C LYS A 159 15.30 -11.56 -9.48
N ALA A 160 15.06 -12.08 -8.27
CA ALA A 160 15.79 -13.23 -7.75
C ALA A 160 15.60 -14.47 -8.63
N ASP A 161 16.57 -15.39 -8.58
CA ASP A 161 16.43 -16.66 -9.29
C ASP A 161 15.51 -17.63 -8.52
N TYR A 162 14.37 -17.95 -9.14
CA TYR A 162 13.37 -18.90 -8.64
C TYR A 162 13.40 -20.26 -9.35
N SER A 163 14.28 -20.47 -10.34
CA SER A 163 14.26 -21.63 -11.24
C SER A 163 14.33 -22.98 -10.54
N ASN A 164 14.98 -23.05 -9.36
CA ASN A 164 15.10 -24.24 -8.53
C ASN A 164 14.73 -23.97 -7.06
N SER A 165 13.92 -22.93 -6.82
CA SER A 165 13.59 -22.48 -5.47
C SER A 165 12.49 -23.32 -4.84
N SER A 166 12.62 -23.60 -3.55
CA SER A 166 11.53 -24.18 -2.75
C SER A 166 10.50 -23.14 -2.32
N VAL A 167 10.88 -21.85 -2.37
CA VAL A 167 10.06 -20.69 -1.99
C VAL A 167 9.52 -19.99 -3.23
N SER A 168 8.23 -19.65 -3.23
CA SER A 168 7.60 -18.90 -4.32
C SER A 168 7.92 -17.39 -4.26
N LEU A 169 7.77 -16.68 -5.39
CA LEU A 169 7.88 -15.21 -5.41
C LEU A 169 6.91 -14.58 -4.39
N GLY A 170 5.66 -15.05 -4.35
CA GLY A 170 4.66 -14.54 -3.41
C GLY A 170 5.05 -14.71 -1.95
N ASP A 171 5.64 -15.85 -1.57
CA ASP A 171 6.07 -16.09 -0.20
C ASP A 171 7.27 -15.23 0.19
N ASN A 172 8.23 -15.08 -0.73
CA ASN A 172 9.37 -14.19 -0.54
C ASN A 172 8.94 -12.73 -0.39
N LEU A 173 7.95 -12.28 -1.17
CA LEU A 173 7.41 -10.92 -1.07
C LEU A 173 6.64 -10.68 0.22
N LYS A 174 5.84 -11.65 0.67
CA LYS A 174 5.16 -11.57 1.98
C LYS A 174 6.19 -11.44 3.10
N GLN A 175 7.24 -12.26 3.06
CA GLN A 175 8.31 -12.20 4.05
C GLN A 175 9.05 -10.87 3.97
N TYR A 176 9.38 -10.39 2.76
CA TYR A 176 9.98 -9.08 2.56
C TYR A 176 9.16 -7.97 3.20
N PHE A 177 7.85 -7.89 2.95
CA PHE A 177 7.00 -6.85 3.53
C PHE A 177 6.91 -6.95 5.06
N ALA A 178 6.85 -8.16 5.61
CA ALA A 178 6.89 -8.38 7.06
C ALA A 178 8.23 -7.88 7.66
N THR A 179 9.35 -8.27 7.06
CA THR A 179 10.70 -7.88 7.50
C THR A 179 10.93 -6.37 7.35
N VAL A 180 10.46 -5.73 6.26
CA VAL A 180 10.50 -4.27 6.12
C VAL A 180 9.77 -3.61 7.28
N ASN A 181 8.52 -4.01 7.54
CA ASN A 181 7.72 -3.42 8.60
C ASN A 181 8.43 -3.53 9.96
N GLN A 182 9.01 -4.69 10.27
CA GLN A 182 9.79 -4.88 11.50
C GLN A 182 11.09 -4.04 11.51
N ALA A 183 11.83 -4.01 10.40
CA ALA A 183 13.09 -3.28 10.29
C ALA A 183 12.91 -1.79 10.54
N VAL A 184 11.86 -1.19 9.96
CA VAL A 184 11.59 0.25 10.12
C VAL A 184 10.97 0.58 11.48
N THR A 185 10.10 -0.28 12.03
CA THR A 185 9.42 0.01 13.31
C THR A 185 10.26 -0.30 14.54
N SER A 186 11.32 -1.11 14.41
CA SER A 186 12.27 -1.38 15.49
C SER A 186 13.29 -0.27 15.72
N GLY A 187 13.48 0.64 14.74
CA GLY A 187 14.33 1.82 14.92
C GLY A 187 13.72 2.82 15.89
N LYS A 188 14.55 3.43 16.74
CA LYS A 188 14.12 4.45 17.73
C LYS A 188 14.16 5.86 17.18
N SER A 189 14.64 6.04 15.95
CA SER A 189 14.79 7.30 15.24
C SER A 189 14.66 7.08 13.73
N GLU A 190 14.39 8.15 12.98
CA GLU A 190 14.32 8.11 11.52
C GLU A 190 15.62 7.55 10.91
N GLU A 191 16.76 7.99 11.44
CA GLU A 191 18.09 7.53 11.02
C GLU A 191 18.28 6.03 11.24
N GLU A 192 17.87 5.52 12.39
CA GLU A 192 18.01 4.11 12.73
C GLU A 192 17.07 3.23 11.89
N SER A 193 15.81 3.64 11.74
CA SER A 193 14.83 2.97 10.87
C SER A 193 15.31 2.92 9.42
N ARG A 194 15.90 4.02 8.93
CA ARG A 194 16.49 4.08 7.58
C ARG A 194 17.72 3.19 7.46
N SER A 195 18.60 3.18 8.46
CA SER A 195 19.78 2.31 8.51
C SER A 195 19.39 0.83 8.48
N ASN A 196 18.39 0.43 9.26
CA ASN A 196 17.86 -0.93 9.26
C ASN A 196 17.32 -1.33 7.88
N LEU A 197 16.54 -0.45 7.25
CA LEU A 197 16.01 -0.70 5.90
C LEU A 197 17.12 -0.82 4.85
N GLN A 198 18.18 -0.02 4.96
CA GLN A 198 19.35 -0.12 4.07
C GLN A 198 20.12 -1.43 4.26
N ARG A 199 20.27 -1.88 5.50
CA ARG A 199 20.89 -3.19 5.80
C ARG A 199 20.07 -4.35 5.22
N LEU A 200 18.75 -4.27 5.34
CA LEU A 200 17.83 -5.24 4.74
C LEU A 200 18.02 -5.29 3.21
N ALA A 201 17.90 -4.14 2.53
CA ALA A 201 18.03 -4.07 1.08
C ALA A 201 19.39 -4.60 0.58
N LYS A 202 20.48 -4.25 1.28
CA LYS A 202 21.82 -4.74 0.93
C LYS A 202 21.95 -6.27 1.09
N GLY A 203 21.35 -6.85 2.13
CA GLY A 203 21.38 -8.29 2.31
C GLY A 203 20.59 -9.04 1.24
N ILE A 204 19.44 -8.50 0.81
CA ILE A 204 18.69 -9.03 -0.34
C ILE A 204 19.54 -8.97 -1.61
N GLU A 205 20.23 -7.86 -1.87
CA GLU A 205 21.06 -7.68 -3.07
C GLU A 205 22.22 -8.70 -3.14
N ILE A 206 22.80 -9.07 -2.00
CA ILE A 206 23.88 -10.08 -1.93
C ILE A 206 23.34 -11.50 -2.12
N SER A 207 22.10 -11.76 -1.68
CA SER A 207 21.45 -13.06 -1.84
C SER A 207 20.78 -13.15 -3.22
N GLU A 208 21.49 -13.66 -4.21
CA GLU A 208 20.97 -13.71 -5.60
C GLU A 208 19.84 -14.76 -5.79
N LYS A 209 19.75 -15.76 -4.90
CA LYS A 209 18.79 -16.88 -5.00
C LYS A 209 17.60 -16.69 -4.07
N ALA A 210 16.42 -17.07 -4.54
CA ALA A 210 15.18 -16.94 -3.79
C ALA A 210 15.19 -17.66 -2.42
N ASP A 211 15.73 -18.87 -2.33
CA ASP A 211 15.83 -19.58 -1.04
C ASP A 211 16.79 -18.88 -0.05
N ASP A 212 17.88 -18.29 -0.57
CA ASP A 212 18.88 -17.60 0.26
C ASP A 212 18.34 -16.25 0.75
N ILE A 213 17.57 -15.54 -0.08
CA ILE A 213 16.81 -14.35 0.32
C ILE A 213 15.83 -14.70 1.44
N TYR A 214 15.07 -15.80 1.28
CA TYR A 214 14.08 -16.21 2.28
C TYR A 214 14.73 -16.54 3.63
N LYS A 215 15.85 -17.27 3.61
CA LYS A 215 16.65 -17.55 4.81
C LYS A 215 17.18 -16.27 5.44
N PHE A 216 17.72 -15.37 4.63
CA PHE A 216 18.23 -14.09 5.09
C PHE A 216 17.16 -13.28 5.83
N PHE A 217 15.90 -13.29 5.36
CA PHE A 217 14.83 -12.61 6.10
C PHE A 217 14.65 -13.16 7.52
N ASN A 218 14.62 -14.48 7.67
CA ASN A 218 14.48 -15.12 8.99
C ASN A 218 15.67 -14.82 9.90
N GLU A 219 16.88 -14.78 9.34
CA GLU A 219 18.09 -14.39 10.09
C GLU A 219 18.07 -12.90 10.46
N PHE A 220 17.57 -12.04 9.57
CA PHE A 220 17.52 -10.59 9.76
C PHE A 220 16.57 -10.19 10.89
N THR A 221 15.41 -10.83 10.96
CA THR A 221 14.39 -10.55 12.00
C THR A 221 14.71 -11.20 13.34
N GLY A 222 15.65 -12.15 13.35
CA GLY A 222 15.84 -13.09 14.46
C GLY A 222 14.76 -14.18 14.46
N PRO A 223 14.90 -15.21 15.31
CA PRO A 223 13.86 -16.22 15.48
C PRO A 223 12.55 -15.56 15.89
N ASP A 224 11.43 -16.09 15.41
CA ASP A 224 10.11 -15.75 15.96
C ASP A 224 10.19 -15.85 17.48
N PRO A 225 9.68 -14.86 18.26
CA PRO A 225 9.56 -15.04 19.68
C PRO A 225 8.76 -16.32 19.91
N GLU A 226 9.35 -17.30 20.63
CA GLU A 226 8.65 -18.49 21.06
C GLU A 226 7.31 -18.02 21.63
N LYS A 227 6.21 -18.57 21.12
CA LYS A 227 4.86 -18.29 21.62
C LYS A 227 4.74 -18.81 23.05
N ASP A 228 5.33 -18.10 23.99
CA ASP A 228 5.20 -18.34 25.42
C ASP A 228 4.65 -17.08 26.07
N PHE A 229 3.34 -16.92 25.94
CA PHE A 229 2.51 -16.39 27.02
C PHE A 229 1.24 -17.22 27.07
N ALA A 230 1.26 -18.19 27.99
CA ALA A 230 0.07 -18.87 28.51
C ALA A 230 -0.83 -17.90 29.27
#